data_AF-A0AA39TFM7-F1
#
_entry.id   AF-A0AA39TFM7-F1
#
_cell.length_a   1.000
_cell.length_b   1.000
_cell.length_c   1.000
_cell.angle_alpha   90.00
_cell.angle_beta   90.00
_cell.angle_gamma   90.00
#
_symmetry.space_group_name_H-M   'P 1'
#
loop_
_entity.id
_entity.type
_entity.pdbx_description
1 polymer ?
#
loop_
_entity_poly.entity_id
_entity_poly.type
_entity_poly.pdbx_seq_one_letter_code
_entity_poly.pdbx_strand_id
1 'polypeptide(L)'
;MPAEPLNEQQIEFLENELNEWRRLGILQSLRASIRVSELGREVSSQEVGRWFSNRIKDERGEPRQTKKTPEQIAALEASFEMDCTPSVQEQIRLIEETGLTRRQIVAWFVYQRKKLEDEPWAYVERYYPSEQEQRVMTAHAHQAAAQWKIYRRAGGKGAD
;
A
#
# COMPACT_ATOMS: atom_id res chain seq x y z
N MET A 1 15.79 -15.51 11.91
CA MET A 1 16.78 -14.65 11.23
C MET A 1 16.12 -14.10 9.98
N PRO A 2 16.23 -12.79 9.67
CA PRO A 2 15.70 -12.26 8.42
C PRO A 2 16.48 -12.87 7.24
N ALA A 3 15.77 -13.26 6.18
CA ALA A 3 16.39 -13.77 4.96
C ALA A 3 17.28 -12.69 4.34
N GLU A 4 18.53 -13.02 4.07
CA GLU A 4 19.45 -12.13 3.36
C GLU A 4 19.01 -12.02 1.89
N PRO A 5 19.10 -10.82 1.28
CA PRO A 5 18.76 -10.65 -0.13
C PRO A 5 19.66 -11.51 -1.02
N LEU A 6 19.12 -11.94 -2.17
CA LEU A 6 19.87 -12.67 -3.21
C LEU A 6 21.17 -11.94 -3.54
N ASN A 7 22.28 -12.66 -3.50
CA ASN A 7 23.60 -12.11 -3.82
C ASN A 7 23.81 -11.97 -5.35
N GLU A 8 24.84 -11.22 -5.76
CA GLU A 8 25.09 -10.92 -7.19
C GLU A 8 25.31 -12.19 -8.04
N GLN A 9 26.01 -13.19 -7.52
CA GLN A 9 26.25 -14.46 -8.20
C GLN A 9 24.95 -15.25 -8.43
N GLN A 10 24.05 -15.23 -7.45
CA GLN A 10 22.72 -15.85 -7.54
C GLN A 10 21.84 -15.10 -8.55
N ILE A 11 21.93 -13.77 -8.61
CA ILE A 11 21.21 -12.96 -9.60
C ILE A 11 21.71 -13.27 -11.01
N GLU A 12 23.03 -13.28 -11.23
CA GLU A 12 23.62 -13.59 -12.54
C GLU A 12 23.23 -14.99 -13.04
N PHE A 13 23.24 -15.98 -12.14
CA PHE A 13 22.78 -17.32 -12.47
C PHE A 13 21.30 -17.37 -12.86
N LEU A 14 20.45 -16.69 -12.08
CA LEU A 14 19.02 -16.58 -12.38
C LEU A 14 18.77 -15.89 -13.72
N GLU A 15 19.56 -14.89 -14.09
CA GLU A 15 19.47 -14.21 -15.39
C GLU A 15 19.90 -15.12 -16.54
N ASN A 16 20.97 -15.90 -16.37
CA ASN A 16 21.42 -16.87 -17.37
C ASN A 16 20.39 -18.00 -17.58
N GLU A 17 19.87 -18.57 -16.49
CA GLU A 17 18.75 -19.54 -16.54
C GLU A 17 17.53 -18.96 -17.25
N LEU A 18 17.10 -17.75 -16.88
CA LEU A 18 15.96 -17.07 -17.50
C LEU A 18 16.15 -16.92 -19.02
N ASN A 19 17.36 -16.56 -19.47
CA ASN A 19 17.68 -16.42 -20.88
C ASN A 19 17.67 -17.76 -21.63
N GLU A 20 18.17 -18.84 -21.02
CA GLU A 20 18.07 -20.19 -21.59
C GLU A 20 16.60 -20.65 -21.68
N TRP A 21 15.79 -20.35 -20.68
CA TRP A 21 14.40 -20.78 -20.63
C TRP A 21 13.52 -19.99 -21.57
N ARG A 22 13.85 -18.73 -21.83
CA ARG A 22 13.27 -17.96 -22.95
C ARG A 22 13.56 -18.60 -24.29
N ARG A 23 14.80 -19.06 -24.50
CA ARG A 23 15.18 -19.78 -25.72
C ARG A 23 14.39 -21.09 -25.87
N LEU A 24 13.99 -21.72 -24.77
CA LEU A 24 13.24 -22.98 -24.75
C LEU A 24 11.71 -22.83 -24.62
N GLY A 25 11.20 -21.63 -24.30
CA GLY A 25 9.77 -21.35 -24.14
C GLY A 25 9.13 -21.93 -22.85
N ILE A 26 9.91 -22.15 -21.79
CA ILE A 26 9.47 -22.88 -20.58
C ILE A 26 9.40 -21.96 -19.36
N LEU A 27 8.29 -21.99 -18.60
CA LEU A 27 8.11 -21.30 -17.31
C LEU A 27 7.96 -22.33 -16.18
N GLN A 28 9.01 -22.62 -15.40
CA GLN A 28 8.94 -23.57 -14.27
C GLN A 28 9.79 -23.15 -13.05
N SER A 29 9.31 -22.20 -12.24
CA SER A 29 10.05 -21.64 -11.07
C SER A 29 10.65 -22.68 -10.11
N LEU A 30 10.09 -23.90 -10.05
CA LEU A 30 10.55 -24.99 -9.20
C LEU A 30 11.93 -25.55 -9.60
N ARG A 31 12.24 -25.65 -10.90
CA ARG A 31 13.55 -26.18 -11.36
C ARG A 31 14.70 -25.19 -11.16
N ALA A 32 14.41 -23.90 -11.28
CA ALA A 32 15.39 -22.84 -11.03
C ALA A 32 15.71 -22.76 -9.53
N SER A 33 14.72 -22.95 -8.65
CA SER A 33 14.94 -22.97 -7.20
C SER A 33 15.90 -24.06 -6.75
N ILE A 34 15.84 -25.25 -7.34
CA ILE A 34 16.74 -26.37 -7.00
C ILE A 34 18.18 -26.01 -7.40
N ARG A 35 18.40 -25.49 -8.60
CA ARG A 35 19.75 -25.13 -9.06
C ARG A 35 20.33 -23.89 -8.40
N VAL A 36 19.50 -22.89 -8.07
CA VAL A 36 19.94 -21.69 -7.33
C VAL A 36 20.40 -22.03 -5.91
N SER A 37 19.81 -23.07 -5.29
CA SER A 37 20.26 -23.55 -3.98
C SER A 37 21.66 -24.20 -4.00
N GLU A 38 22.18 -24.57 -5.18
CA GLU A 38 23.55 -25.08 -5.34
C GLU A 38 24.62 -23.97 -5.23
N LEU A 39 24.22 -22.69 -5.30
CA LEU A 39 25.11 -21.52 -5.26
C LEU A 39 25.33 -20.94 -3.85
N GLY A 40 24.73 -21.52 -2.80
CA GLY A 40 24.88 -21.04 -1.43
C GLY A 40 23.68 -21.30 -0.54
N ARG A 41 23.69 -20.75 0.67
CA ARG A 41 22.71 -21.04 1.73
C ARG A 41 21.27 -20.85 1.23
N GLU A 42 20.40 -21.79 1.65
CA GLU A 42 19.04 -22.05 1.16
C GLU A 42 18.29 -20.83 0.60
N VAL A 43 18.11 -20.80 -0.73
CA VAL A 43 17.16 -19.90 -1.41
C VAL A 43 15.84 -20.62 -1.56
N SER A 44 14.77 -20.06 -1.00
CA SER A 44 13.44 -20.65 -1.08
C SER A 44 12.86 -20.56 -2.49
N SER A 45 12.09 -21.58 -2.89
CA SER A 45 11.34 -21.57 -4.15
C SER A 45 10.39 -20.39 -4.28
N GLN A 46 9.95 -19.84 -3.16
CA GLN A 46 9.13 -18.63 -3.10
C GLN A 46 9.92 -17.37 -3.44
N GLU A 47 11.19 -17.26 -3.02
CA GLU A 47 12.05 -16.12 -3.31
C GLU A 47 12.44 -16.09 -4.78
N VAL A 48 12.79 -17.25 -5.32
CA VAL A 48 13.01 -17.45 -6.75
C VAL A 48 11.75 -17.10 -7.54
N GLY A 49 10.59 -17.61 -7.13
CA GLY A 49 9.30 -17.29 -7.77
C GLY A 49 8.96 -15.79 -7.74
N ARG A 50 9.25 -15.09 -6.64
CA ARG A 50 9.09 -13.63 -6.52
C ARG A 50 10.05 -12.88 -7.45
N TRP A 51 11.31 -13.31 -7.54
CA TRP A 51 12.30 -12.72 -8.44
C TRP A 51 11.85 -12.82 -9.91
N PHE A 52 11.44 -14.02 -10.36
CA PHE A 52 10.90 -14.21 -11.72
C PHE A 52 9.67 -13.34 -11.97
N SER A 53 8.74 -13.29 -11.01
CA SER A 53 7.52 -12.49 -11.13
C SER A 53 7.80 -10.99 -11.24
N ASN A 54 8.79 -10.48 -10.50
CA ASN A 54 9.20 -9.08 -10.59
C ASN A 54 9.91 -8.80 -11.92
N ARG A 55 10.76 -9.70 -12.40
CA ARG A 55 11.51 -9.56 -13.65
C ARG A 55 10.59 -9.50 -14.89
N ILE A 56 9.55 -10.34 -14.93
CA ILE A 56 8.54 -10.31 -16.00
C ILE A 56 7.72 -9.01 -15.99
N LYS A 57 7.46 -8.44 -14.80
CA LYS A 57 6.75 -7.15 -14.67
C LYS A 57 7.61 -6.00 -15.18
N ASP A 58 8.90 -5.99 -14.89
CA ASP A 58 9.83 -4.97 -15.38
C ASP A 58 9.85 -4.90 -16.91
N GLU A 59 9.83 -6.06 -17.57
CA GLU A 59 9.82 -6.14 -19.04
C GLU A 59 8.52 -5.66 -19.66
N ARG A 60 7.41 -5.83 -18.95
CA ARG A 60 6.11 -5.31 -19.35
C ARG A 60 5.95 -3.83 -19.05
N GLY A 61 6.95 -3.20 -18.41
CA GLY A 61 6.83 -1.85 -17.85
C GLY A 61 5.76 -1.77 -16.76
N GLU A 62 5.36 -2.91 -16.20
CA GLU A 62 4.38 -2.97 -15.13
C GLU A 62 5.07 -2.60 -13.81
N PRO A 63 4.49 -1.68 -13.01
CA PRO A 63 5.08 -1.34 -11.73
C PRO A 63 5.20 -2.61 -10.87
N ARG A 64 6.43 -2.89 -10.40
CA ARG A 64 6.66 -3.91 -9.37
C ARG A 64 5.70 -3.65 -8.22
N GLN A 65 5.35 -4.71 -7.48
CA GLN A 65 4.49 -4.57 -6.30
C GLN A 65 5.29 -3.86 -5.19
N THR A 66 5.40 -2.53 -5.29
CA THR A 66 6.06 -1.67 -4.33
C THR A 66 5.14 -1.46 -3.13
N LYS A 67 5.73 -1.14 -1.98
CA LYS A 67 4.97 -0.52 -0.90
C LYS A 67 4.33 0.75 -1.48
N LYS A 68 3.01 0.90 -1.33
CA LYS A 68 2.28 2.10 -1.77
C LYS A 68 2.90 3.32 -1.11
N THR A 69 3.05 4.43 -1.84
CA THR A 69 3.58 5.67 -1.25
C THR A 69 2.59 6.24 -0.22
N PRO A 70 3.03 7.09 0.72
CA PRO A 70 2.13 7.73 1.68
C PRO A 70 0.96 8.47 1.00
N GLU A 71 1.22 9.12 -0.13
CA GLU A 71 0.22 9.88 -0.90
C GLU A 71 -0.83 8.94 -1.52
N GLN A 72 -0.38 7.81 -2.08
CA GLN A 72 -1.29 6.78 -2.61
C GLN A 72 -2.14 6.16 -1.50
N ILE A 73 -1.56 5.95 -0.31
CA ILE A 73 -2.29 5.43 0.85
C ILE A 73 -3.33 6.45 1.30
N ALA A 74 -2.97 7.73 1.42
CA ALA A 74 -3.89 8.78 1.85
C ALA A 74 -5.12 8.90 0.92
N ALA A 75 -4.92 8.85 -0.39
CA ALA A 75 -6.02 8.89 -1.36
C ALA A 75 -6.96 7.67 -1.22
N LEU A 76 -6.39 6.47 -1.00
CA LEU A 76 -7.17 5.25 -0.78
C LEU A 76 -7.92 5.28 0.57
N GLU A 77 -7.29 5.78 1.63
CA GLU A 77 -7.91 5.94 2.95
C GLU A 77 -9.07 6.93 2.92
N ALA A 78 -8.89 8.09 2.29
CA ALA A 78 -9.95 9.08 2.14
C ALA A 78 -11.18 8.52 1.40
N SER A 79 -10.95 7.72 0.35
CA SER A 79 -12.04 7.04 -0.37
C SER A 79 -12.70 5.95 0.48
N PHE A 80 -11.91 5.18 1.23
CA PHE A 80 -12.39 4.11 2.11
C PHE A 80 -13.24 4.62 3.28
N GLU A 81 -12.92 5.80 3.81
CA GLU A 81 -13.72 6.47 4.84
C GLU A 81 -15.10 6.88 4.33
N MET A 82 -15.21 7.24 3.04
CA MET A 82 -16.50 7.54 2.43
C MET A 82 -17.29 6.26 2.13
N ASP A 83 -16.64 5.26 1.53
CA ASP A 83 -17.24 3.96 1.21
C ASP A 83 -16.18 2.85 1.15
N CYS A 84 -16.35 1.81 1.97
CA CYS A 84 -15.44 0.64 1.98
C CYS A 84 -15.66 -0.33 0.80
N THR A 85 -16.63 -0.02 -0.07
CA THR A 85 -17.00 -0.74 -1.30
C THR A 85 -17.05 0.20 -2.52
N PRO A 86 -15.89 0.66 -3.03
CA PRO A 86 -15.83 1.72 -4.01
C PRO A 86 -16.50 1.31 -5.32
N SER A 87 -17.34 2.20 -5.84
CA SER A 87 -18.00 2.03 -7.13
C SER A 87 -17.00 1.90 -8.28
N VAL A 88 -17.45 1.47 -9.46
CA VAL A 88 -16.58 1.39 -10.65
C VAL A 88 -16.02 2.77 -11.02
N GLN A 89 -16.82 3.82 -10.88
CA GLN A 89 -16.41 5.20 -11.16
C GLN A 89 -15.33 5.67 -10.17
N GLU A 90 -15.50 5.36 -8.89
CA GLU A 90 -14.51 5.70 -7.86
C GLU A 90 -13.22 4.90 -8.04
N GLN A 91 -13.31 3.63 -8.44
CA GLN A 91 -12.13 2.86 -8.83
C GLN A 91 -11.38 3.52 -9.99
N ILE A 92 -12.08 4.06 -11.00
CA ILE A 92 -11.44 4.76 -12.13
C ILE A 92 -10.74 6.03 -11.65
N ARG A 93 -11.41 6.86 -10.84
CA ARG A 93 -10.80 8.06 -10.24
C ARG A 93 -9.53 7.70 -9.46
N LEU A 94 -9.59 6.67 -8.62
CA LEU A 94 -8.44 6.22 -7.85
C LEU A 94 -7.30 5.70 -8.74
N ILE A 95 -7.58 5.07 -9.88
CA ILE A 95 -6.54 4.67 -10.85
C ILE A 95 -5.83 5.91 -11.40
N GLU A 96 -6.60 6.92 -11.81
CA GLU A 96 -6.05 8.17 -12.35
C GLU A 96 -5.23 8.93 -11.32
N GLU A 97 -5.72 9.01 -10.08
CA GLU A 97 -5.08 9.78 -9.00
C GLU A 97 -3.84 9.08 -8.42
N THR A 98 -3.88 7.75 -8.27
CA THR A 98 -2.80 7.00 -7.59
C THR A 98 -1.83 6.32 -8.56
N GLY A 99 -2.20 6.18 -9.84
CA GLY A 99 -1.46 5.37 -10.81
C GLY A 99 -1.47 3.86 -10.51
N LEU A 100 -2.26 3.41 -9.53
CA LEU A 100 -2.40 2.00 -9.19
C LEU A 100 -3.35 1.29 -10.16
N THR A 101 -3.08 0.02 -10.43
CA THR A 101 -4.01 -0.80 -11.21
C THR A 101 -5.31 -1.05 -10.44
N ARG A 102 -6.42 -1.25 -11.17
CA ARG A 102 -7.71 -1.66 -10.58
C ARG A 102 -7.56 -2.83 -9.61
N ARG A 103 -6.73 -3.83 -9.96
CA ARG A 103 -6.48 -5.00 -9.11
C ARG A 103 -5.80 -4.62 -7.79
N GLN A 104 -4.84 -3.70 -7.81
CA GLN A 104 -4.16 -3.23 -6.60
C GLN A 104 -5.10 -2.44 -5.69
N ILE A 105 -6.01 -1.65 -6.26
CA ILE A 105 -7.04 -0.91 -5.53
C ILE A 105 -8.01 -1.90 -4.88
N VAL A 106 -8.64 -2.79 -5.65
CA VAL A 106 -9.57 -3.80 -5.13
C VAL A 106 -8.93 -4.65 -4.03
N ALA A 107 -7.70 -5.10 -4.23
CA ALA A 107 -6.97 -5.88 -3.22
C ALA A 107 -6.72 -5.09 -1.93
N TRP A 108 -6.45 -3.79 -2.02
CA TRP A 108 -6.25 -2.94 -0.85
C TRP A 108 -7.56 -2.76 -0.07
N PHE A 109 -8.69 -2.51 -0.74
CA PHE A 109 -10.00 -2.40 -0.08
C PHE A 109 -10.42 -3.69 0.62
N VAL A 110 -10.20 -4.85 -0.01
CA VAL A 110 -10.44 -6.16 0.62
C VAL A 110 -9.58 -6.35 1.87
N TYR A 111 -8.30 -5.99 1.79
CA TYR A 111 -7.39 -6.07 2.92
C TYR A 111 -7.82 -5.16 4.07
N GLN A 112 -8.22 -3.91 3.80
CA GLN A 112 -8.67 -2.98 4.84
C GLN A 112 -9.96 -3.45 5.53
N ARG A 113 -10.95 -3.97 4.77
CA ARG A 113 -12.16 -4.54 5.38
C ARG A 113 -11.83 -5.71 6.30
N LYS A 114 -11.00 -6.64 5.84
CA LYS A 114 -10.55 -7.77 6.66
C LYS A 114 -9.83 -7.30 7.93
N LYS A 115 -9.01 -6.26 7.82
CA LYS A 115 -8.33 -5.65 8.98
C LYS A 115 -9.33 -5.08 10.00
N LEU A 116 -10.43 -4.49 9.55
CA LEU A 116 -11.50 -4.02 10.44
C LEU A 116 -12.26 -5.17 11.11
N GLU A 117 -12.42 -6.30 10.41
CA GLU A 117 -13.04 -7.51 10.97
C GLU A 117 -12.14 -8.16 12.03
N ASP A 118 -10.83 -8.21 11.80
CA ASP A 118 -9.85 -8.83 12.70
C ASP A 118 -9.50 -7.94 13.92
N GLU A 119 -9.58 -6.61 13.81
CA GLU A 119 -9.20 -5.64 14.85
C GLU A 119 -10.30 -4.58 15.13
N PRO A 120 -11.37 -4.93 15.86
CA PRO A 120 -12.50 -4.03 16.13
C PRO A 120 -12.12 -2.76 16.92
N TRP A 121 -11.00 -2.75 17.65
CA TRP A 121 -10.55 -1.58 18.42
C TRP A 121 -9.99 -0.46 17.54
N ALA A 122 -9.37 -0.80 16.41
CA ALA A 122 -8.90 0.20 15.45
C ALA A 122 -10.07 0.97 14.80
N TYR A 123 -11.25 0.35 14.69
CA TYR A 123 -12.47 1.01 14.24
C TYR A 123 -13.00 2.00 15.30
N VAL A 124 -13.01 1.59 16.57
CA VAL A 124 -13.47 2.43 17.68
C VAL A 124 -12.58 3.65 17.85
N GLU A 125 -11.26 3.50 17.84
CA GLU A 125 -10.33 4.64 17.99
C GLU A 125 -10.41 5.62 16.80
N ARG A 126 -10.61 5.12 15.57
CA ARG A 126 -10.69 5.96 14.36
C ARG A 126 -12.01 6.71 14.21
N TYR A 127 -13.14 6.13 14.64
CA TYR A 127 -14.48 6.73 14.46
C TYR A 127 -15.10 7.28 15.75
N TYR A 128 -14.60 6.89 16.91
CA TYR A 128 -15.00 7.41 18.22
C TYR A 128 -13.75 7.86 19.00
N PRO A 129 -13.30 9.12 18.82
CA PRO A 129 -12.16 9.65 19.56
C PRO A 129 -12.40 9.52 21.06
N SER A 130 -11.33 9.29 21.84
CA SER A 130 -11.44 9.11 23.29
C SER A 130 -12.09 10.32 23.97
N GLU A 131 -12.69 10.13 25.14
CA GLU A 131 -13.27 11.26 25.91
C GLU A 131 -12.26 12.40 26.13
N GLN A 132 -10.97 12.09 26.26
CA GLN A 132 -9.91 13.10 26.38
C GLN A 132 -9.74 13.92 25.10
N GLU A 133 -9.69 13.27 23.94
CA GLU A 133 -9.59 13.96 22.66
C GLU A 133 -10.84 14.77 22.34
N GLN A 134 -12.03 14.24 22.67
CA GLN A 134 -13.29 14.98 22.57
C GLN A 134 -13.28 16.24 23.47
N ARG A 135 -12.76 16.13 24.70
CA ARG A 135 -12.60 17.27 25.61
C ARG A 135 -11.60 18.30 25.08
N VAL A 136 -10.50 17.86 24.48
CA VAL A 136 -9.50 18.76 23.89
C VAL A 136 -10.06 19.47 22.65
N MET A 137 -10.75 18.76 21.75
CA MET A 137 -11.39 19.34 20.56
C MET A 137 -12.49 20.35 20.93
N THR A 138 -13.33 20.03 21.91
CA THR A 138 -14.37 20.97 22.40
C THR A 138 -13.77 22.17 23.12
N ALA A 139 -12.71 21.98 23.93
CA ALA A 139 -11.98 23.08 24.56
C ALA A 139 -11.33 24.01 23.51
N HIS A 140 -10.72 23.44 22.46
CA HIS A 140 -10.16 24.22 21.36
C HIS A 140 -11.24 24.97 20.58
N ALA A 141 -12.38 24.34 20.29
CA ALA A 141 -13.53 25.00 19.67
C ALA A 141 -14.09 26.14 20.54
N HIS A 142 -14.16 25.95 21.86
CA HIS A 142 -14.58 27.00 22.81
C HIS A 142 -13.58 28.15 22.87
N GLN A 143 -12.27 27.87 22.85
CA GLN A 143 -11.21 28.88 22.79
C GLN A 143 -11.26 29.65 21.47
N ALA A 144 -11.37 28.96 20.33
CA ALA A 144 -11.52 29.58 19.01
C ALA A 144 -12.80 30.46 18.94
N ALA A 145 -13.91 30.00 19.51
CA ALA A 145 -15.14 30.79 19.59
C ALA A 145 -14.99 32.02 20.52
N ALA A 146 -14.23 31.92 21.61
CA ALA A 146 -13.92 33.05 22.48
C ALA A 146 -13.01 34.07 21.78
N GLN A 147 -11.97 33.59 21.08
CA GLN A 147 -11.08 34.41 20.25
C GLN A 147 -11.86 35.10 19.13
N TRP A 148 -12.81 34.42 18.49
CA TRP A 148 -13.66 35.02 17.46
C TRP A 148 -14.61 36.10 18.02
N LYS A 149 -15.15 35.92 19.24
CA LYS A 149 -15.94 36.96 19.93
C LYS A 149 -15.08 38.19 20.26
N ILE A 150 -13.82 38.00 20.64
CA ILE A 150 -12.86 39.08 20.88
C ILE A 150 -12.53 39.80 19.57
N TYR A 151 -12.22 39.05 18.50
CA TYR A 151 -11.97 39.58 17.16
C TYR A 151 -13.14 40.43 16.63
N ARG A 152 -14.38 39.95 16.80
CA ARG A 152 -15.58 40.71 16.42
C ARG A 152 -15.76 41.99 17.24
N ARG A 153 -15.50 41.92 18.55
CA ARG A 153 -15.58 43.10 19.45
C ARG A 153 -14.49 44.13 19.14
N ALA A 154 -13.36 43.71 18.58
CA ALA A 154 -12.27 44.57 18.11
C ALA A 154 -12.51 45.20 16.72
N GLY A 155 -13.71 45.04 16.13
CA GLY A 155 -14.08 45.67 14.87
C GLY A 155 -13.68 44.89 13.61
N GLY A 156 -13.29 43.62 13.74
CA GLY A 156 -13.03 42.75 12.59
C GLY A 156 -14.29 42.52 11.76
N LYS A 157 -14.26 42.92 10.47
CA LYS A 157 -15.33 42.60 9.51
C LYS A 157 -15.23 41.11 9.14
N GLY A 158 -16.27 40.34 9.43
CA GLY A 158 -16.36 38.95 8.97
C GLY A 158 -16.32 38.90 7.45
N ALA A 159 -15.63 37.90 6.90
CA ALA A 159 -15.72 37.57 5.48
C ALA A 159 -17.17 37.15 5.18
N ASP A 160 -17.80 37.87 4.24
CA ASP A 160 -19.07 37.52 3.59
C ASP A 160 -18.94 36.18 2.84
#